data_AF-U7V5Y4-F1
#
_entry.id   AF-U7V5Y4-F1
#
_cell.length_a   1.000
_cell.length_b   1.000
_cell.length_c   1.000
_cell.angle_alpha   90.00
_cell.angle_beta   90.00
_cell.angle_gamma   90.00
#
_symmetry.space_group_name_H-M   'P 1'
#
loop_
_entity.id
_entity.type
_entity.pdbx_description
1 polymer ?
#
loop_
_entity_poly.entity_id
_entity_poly.type
_entity_poly.pdbx_seq_one_letter_code
_entity_poly.pdbx_strand_id
1 'polypeptide(L)'
;MPEQTPTEVYEQYTRIFPYPHERITEGTSAEQIMGRYYTLLAQGKEQGYVPVFVRITDTLLEDILFKLADEHNLPDELDLITPDHARAYTHNMLEKYRASLKDLSVEERGKKEIAENLDLFLEDEEAFFRNMVETFKEPSFLPDGIEHTEQPVFVTINSFEHGNNITEGELLLVQVPTDNPADIPAYLPFGGWNDCPDTESQLAFTHYWYQKYGAIPGLLDGHDTLEFYVERPVTDPNEAKQLAVEQFAFCSDAPTQVFDSFETLATAIHHSKQWYFWWD
;
A
#
# COMPACT_ATOMS: atom_id res chain seq x y z
N MET A 1 20.35 -3.24 24.26
CA MET A 1 19.64 -4.54 24.33
C MET A 1 20.38 -5.53 23.44
N PRO A 2 20.42 -6.84 23.75
CA PRO A 2 21.02 -7.80 22.83
C PRO A 2 20.23 -7.77 21.51
N GLU A 3 20.95 -7.78 20.38
CA GLU A 3 20.36 -7.97 19.05
C GLU A 3 19.49 -9.23 19.08
N GLN A 4 18.23 -9.12 18.68
CA GLN A 4 17.38 -10.28 18.48
C GLN A 4 18.00 -11.12 17.36
N THR A 5 18.19 -12.42 17.59
CA THR A 5 18.62 -13.36 16.54
C THR A 5 17.66 -13.24 15.35
N PRO A 6 18.16 -13.09 14.12
CA PRO A 6 17.31 -13.08 12.92
C PRO A 6 16.40 -14.31 12.84
N THR A 7 15.15 -14.12 12.43
CA THR A 7 14.25 -15.24 12.09
C THR A 7 14.60 -15.83 10.72
N GLU A 8 14.16 -17.06 10.45
CA GLU A 8 14.30 -17.67 9.13
C GLU A 8 13.60 -16.85 8.03
N VAL A 9 12.41 -16.30 8.33
CA VAL A 9 11.67 -15.39 7.45
C VAL A 9 12.50 -14.17 7.09
N TYR A 10 13.15 -13.54 8.07
CA TYR A 10 14.05 -12.41 7.83
C TYR A 10 15.24 -12.79 6.95
N GLU A 11 15.89 -13.92 7.23
CA GLU A 11 17.04 -14.37 6.44
C GLU A 11 16.65 -14.64 4.98
N GLN A 12 15.49 -15.26 4.76
CA GLN A 12 14.97 -15.51 3.42
C GLN A 12 14.54 -14.22 2.71
N TYR A 13 13.78 -13.34 3.37
CA TYR A 13 13.33 -12.07 2.79
C TYR A 13 14.53 -11.20 2.37
N THR A 14 15.51 -11.02 3.26
CA THR A 14 16.70 -10.18 2.99
C THR A 14 17.66 -10.84 2.00
N ARG A 15 17.63 -12.17 1.87
CA ARG A 15 18.32 -12.88 0.78
C ARG A 15 17.72 -12.54 -0.58
N ILE A 16 16.40 -12.39 -0.70
CA ILE A 16 15.71 -12.07 -1.97
C ILE A 16 15.74 -10.56 -2.27
N PHE A 17 15.49 -9.74 -1.26
CA PHE A 17 15.48 -8.27 -1.34
C PHE A 17 16.64 -7.70 -0.52
N PRO A 18 17.88 -7.66 -1.07
CA PRO A 18 19.06 -7.16 -0.36
C PRO A 18 19.10 -5.61 -0.31
N TYR A 19 17.97 -4.98 0.01
CA TYR A 19 17.86 -3.53 0.14
C TYR A 19 18.39 -3.09 1.52
N PRO A 20 19.04 -1.91 1.63
CA PRO A 20 19.40 -1.35 2.92
C PRO A 20 18.17 -1.19 3.81
N HIS A 21 18.24 -1.63 5.07
CA HIS A 21 17.10 -1.56 5.97
C HIS A 21 17.54 -1.48 7.44
N GLU A 22 16.60 -1.03 8.28
CA GLU A 22 16.72 -1.02 9.74
C GLU A 22 15.66 -1.95 10.33
N ARG A 23 16.03 -2.80 11.30
CA ARG A 23 15.07 -3.57 12.09
C ARG A 23 14.52 -2.69 13.21
N ILE A 24 13.20 -2.56 13.29
CA ILE A 24 12.53 -1.82 14.35
C ILE A 24 12.44 -2.69 15.59
N THR A 25 13.01 -2.21 16.70
CA THR A 25 13.05 -2.97 17.95
C THR A 25 11.75 -2.79 18.73
N GLU A 26 11.24 -3.87 19.32
CA GLU A 26 10.12 -3.83 20.26
C GLU A 26 10.37 -2.80 21.38
N GLY A 27 9.34 -2.03 21.73
CA GLY A 27 9.42 -0.98 22.75
C GLY A 27 10.02 0.35 22.27
N THR A 28 10.38 0.46 20.98
CA THR A 28 10.67 1.77 20.36
C THR A 28 9.36 2.55 20.22
N SER A 29 9.35 3.84 20.61
CA SER A 29 8.11 4.63 20.56
C SER A 29 7.70 4.97 19.12
N ALA A 30 6.41 5.18 18.90
CA ALA A 30 5.88 5.58 17.60
C ALA A 30 6.50 6.89 17.11
N GLU A 31 6.74 7.83 18.02
CA GLU A 31 7.45 9.10 17.75
C GLU A 31 8.86 8.85 17.21
N GLN A 32 9.62 7.94 17.81
CA GLN A 32 10.98 7.60 17.37
C GLN A 32 10.97 6.90 16.01
N ILE A 33 10.05 5.95 15.81
CA ILE A 33 9.92 5.19 14.57
C ILE A 33 9.55 6.12 13.40
N MET A 34 8.50 6.93 13.57
CA MET A 34 8.06 7.86 12.53
C MET A 34 9.08 9.01 12.31
N GLY A 35 9.74 9.48 13.37
CA GLY A 35 10.84 10.44 13.23
C GLY A 35 11.97 9.92 12.34
N ARG A 36 12.30 8.63 12.46
CA ARG A 36 13.27 7.97 11.57
C ARG A 36 12.75 7.87 10.13
N TYR A 37 11.50 7.45 9.95
CA TYR A 37 10.84 7.40 8.63
C TYR A 37 10.90 8.75 7.91
N TYR A 38 10.49 9.84 8.56
CA TYR A 38 10.51 11.17 7.95
C TYR A 38 11.91 11.67 7.62
N THR A 39 12.91 11.32 8.44
CA THR A 39 14.31 11.61 8.15
C THR A 39 14.75 10.90 6.87
N LEU A 40 14.45 9.61 6.74
CA LEU A 40 14.79 8.84 5.55
C LEU A 40 13.98 9.29 4.33
N LEU A 41 12.73 9.75 4.51
CA LEU A 41 11.86 10.20 3.42
C LEU A 41 12.41 11.49 2.80
N ALA A 42 12.93 12.39 3.62
CA ALA A 42 13.60 13.59 3.13
C ALA A 42 14.93 13.26 2.42
N GLN A 43 15.72 12.34 2.98
CA GLN A 43 17.03 11.93 2.43
C GLN A 43 16.91 11.14 1.12
N GLY A 44 15.90 10.27 1.02
CA GLY A 44 15.67 9.38 -0.13
C GLY A 44 15.46 10.14 -1.44
N LYS A 45 14.82 11.31 -1.38
CA LYS A 45 14.63 12.21 -2.54
C LYS A 45 15.95 12.62 -3.21
N GLU A 46 17.05 12.68 -2.46
CA GLU A 46 18.38 13.04 -2.99
C GLU A 46 19.26 11.81 -3.26
N GLN A 47 19.01 10.71 -2.54
CA GLN A 47 19.85 9.50 -2.54
C GLN A 47 19.33 8.37 -3.43
N GLY A 48 18.13 8.54 -4.00
CA GLY A 48 17.53 7.62 -4.97
C GLY A 48 16.92 6.37 -4.35
N TYR A 49 16.18 6.57 -3.25
CA TYR A 49 15.37 5.53 -2.63
C TYR A 49 14.09 6.10 -2.01
N VAL A 50 13.14 5.23 -1.71
CA VAL A 50 11.94 5.57 -0.92
C VAL A 50 11.89 4.68 0.32
N PRO A 51 11.81 5.23 1.54
CA PRO A 51 11.66 4.43 2.74
C PRO A 51 10.25 3.85 2.83
N VAL A 52 10.16 2.55 3.12
CA VAL A 52 8.89 1.83 3.30
C VAL A 52 9.03 0.92 4.50
N PHE A 53 8.05 0.94 5.39
CA PHE A 53 7.95 -0.07 6.43
C PHE A 53 7.44 -1.39 5.84
N VAL A 54 8.05 -2.51 6.22
CA VAL A 54 7.60 -3.84 5.82
C VAL A 54 7.59 -4.72 7.06
N ARG A 55 6.41 -5.14 7.52
CA ARG A 55 6.33 -6.24 8.49
C ARG A 55 6.38 -7.56 7.74
N ILE A 56 7.50 -8.25 7.90
CA ILE A 56 7.71 -9.55 7.25
C ILE A 56 7.08 -10.66 8.09
N THR A 57 6.23 -11.45 7.44
CA THR A 57 5.53 -12.60 8.01
C THR A 57 5.73 -13.80 7.10
N ASP A 58 5.50 -15.02 7.59
CA ASP A 58 5.56 -16.22 6.76
C ASP A 58 4.62 -16.10 5.54
N THR A 59 3.38 -15.64 5.76
CA THR A 59 2.36 -15.50 4.70
C THR A 59 2.75 -14.47 3.64
N LEU A 60 3.27 -13.31 4.05
CA LEU A 60 3.75 -12.32 3.08
C LEU A 60 4.91 -12.87 2.26
N LEU A 61 5.86 -13.55 2.91
CA LEU A 61 7.01 -14.12 2.22
C LEU A 61 6.58 -15.19 1.22
N GLU A 62 5.69 -16.11 1.61
CA GLU A 62 5.12 -17.11 0.70
C GLU A 62 4.45 -16.46 -0.50
N ASP A 63 3.59 -15.46 -0.29
CA ASP A 63 2.89 -14.75 -1.37
C ASP A 63 3.86 -14.11 -2.39
N ILE A 64 4.87 -13.41 -1.88
CA ILE A 64 5.93 -12.82 -2.72
C ILE A 64 6.64 -13.92 -3.52
N LEU A 65 7.05 -15.00 -2.87
CA LEU A 65 7.80 -16.07 -3.52
C LEU A 65 6.96 -16.75 -4.62
N PHE A 66 5.66 -16.98 -4.40
CA PHE A 66 4.76 -17.50 -5.43
C PHE A 66 4.66 -16.57 -6.64
N LYS A 67 4.51 -15.26 -6.43
CA LYS A 67 4.45 -14.28 -7.53
C LYS A 67 5.75 -14.23 -8.34
N LEU A 68 6.89 -14.29 -7.65
CA LEU A 68 8.19 -14.34 -8.31
C LEU A 68 8.34 -15.65 -9.11
N ALA A 69 7.92 -16.79 -8.56
CA ALA A 69 7.98 -18.06 -9.26
C ALA A 69 7.09 -18.06 -10.52
N ASP A 70 5.85 -17.58 -10.40
CA ASP A 70 4.86 -17.54 -11.48
C ASP A 70 5.33 -16.67 -12.65
N GLU A 71 5.76 -15.42 -12.40
CA GLU A 71 6.26 -14.52 -13.44
C GLU A 71 7.46 -15.09 -14.20
N HIS A 72 8.30 -15.91 -13.53
CA HIS A 72 9.47 -16.55 -14.13
C HIS A 72 9.24 -17.99 -14.60
N ASN A 73 8.01 -18.51 -14.49
CA ASN A 73 7.66 -19.91 -14.82
C ASN A 73 8.59 -20.93 -14.13
N LEU A 74 8.94 -20.67 -12.86
CA LEU A 74 9.75 -21.56 -12.05
C LEU A 74 8.88 -22.70 -11.50
N PRO A 75 9.45 -23.88 -11.23
CA PRO A 75 8.73 -24.91 -10.49
C PRO A 75 8.42 -24.41 -9.06
N ASP A 76 7.50 -25.08 -8.37
CA ASP A 76 7.09 -24.81 -6.98
C ASP A 76 8.20 -25.09 -5.94
N GLU A 77 9.46 -24.82 -6.28
CA GLU A 77 10.64 -24.88 -5.41
C GLU A 77 11.07 -23.44 -5.08
N LEU A 78 10.47 -22.87 -4.03
CA LEU A 78 10.69 -21.48 -3.63
C LEU A 78 12.17 -21.16 -3.29
N ASP A 79 12.96 -22.18 -2.95
CA ASP A 79 14.40 -22.07 -2.71
C ASP A 79 15.20 -21.62 -3.96
N LEU A 80 14.67 -21.83 -5.17
CA LEU A 80 15.30 -21.41 -6.42
C LEU A 80 15.18 -19.91 -6.70
N ILE A 81 14.36 -19.20 -5.92
CA ILE A 81 14.17 -17.77 -6.10
C ILE A 81 15.44 -17.04 -5.62
N THR A 82 15.82 -16.01 -6.37
CA THR A 82 17.07 -15.26 -6.18
C THR A 82 16.79 -13.76 -6.30
N PRO A 83 17.73 -12.90 -5.85
CA PRO A 83 17.65 -11.47 -6.11
C PRO A 83 17.51 -11.08 -7.58
N ASP A 84 18.03 -11.89 -8.51
CA ASP A 84 17.87 -11.63 -9.95
C ASP A 84 16.41 -11.81 -10.38
N HIS A 85 15.71 -12.82 -9.84
CA HIS A 85 14.29 -13.02 -10.09
C HIS A 85 13.45 -11.86 -9.55
N ALA A 86 13.74 -11.37 -8.34
CA ALA A 86 13.07 -10.20 -7.78
C ALA A 86 13.31 -8.94 -8.62
N ARG A 87 14.56 -8.66 -9.01
CA ARG A 87 14.89 -7.52 -9.89
C ARG A 87 14.22 -7.61 -11.26
N ALA A 88 14.21 -8.80 -11.86
CA ALA A 88 13.57 -9.03 -13.15
C ALA A 88 12.06 -8.89 -13.07
N TYR A 89 11.44 -9.35 -11.98
CA TYR A 89 10.02 -9.12 -11.70
C TYR A 89 9.71 -7.61 -11.65
N THR A 90 10.44 -6.86 -10.82
CA THR A 90 10.27 -5.40 -10.72
C THR A 90 10.41 -4.73 -12.08
N HIS A 91 11.44 -5.09 -12.85
CA HIS A 91 11.64 -4.55 -14.19
C HIS A 91 10.46 -4.85 -15.10
N ASN A 92 9.99 -6.11 -15.14
CA ASN A 92 8.87 -6.53 -15.96
C ASN A 92 7.58 -5.78 -15.59
N MET A 93 7.24 -5.67 -14.31
CA MET A 93 6.03 -4.95 -13.87
C MET A 93 6.06 -3.48 -14.28
N LEU A 94 7.21 -2.81 -14.13
CA LEU A 94 7.36 -1.42 -14.54
C LEU A 94 7.31 -1.25 -16.07
N GLU A 95 7.85 -2.21 -16.84
CA GLU A 95 7.72 -2.19 -18.31
C GLU A 95 6.28 -2.45 -18.76
N LYS A 96 5.56 -3.40 -18.14
CA LYS A 96 4.13 -3.64 -18.39
C LYS A 96 3.31 -2.37 -18.10
N TYR A 97 3.56 -1.73 -16.97
CA TYR A 97 2.92 -0.46 -16.61
C TYR A 97 3.22 0.64 -17.65
N ARG A 98 4.49 0.86 -18.01
CA ARG A 98 4.89 1.84 -19.05
C ARG A 98 4.26 1.55 -20.39
N ALA A 99 4.17 0.29 -20.78
CA ALA A 99 3.50 -0.13 -22.01
C ALA A 99 1.99 0.14 -21.96
N SER A 100 1.35 -0.01 -20.79
CA SER A 100 -0.07 0.30 -20.59
C SER A 100 -0.41 1.80 -20.77
N LEU A 101 0.59 2.69 -20.65
CA LEU A 101 0.45 4.14 -20.85
C LEU A 101 0.58 4.60 -22.31
N LYS A 102 0.87 3.71 -23.26
CA LYS A 102 1.26 4.08 -24.63
C LYS A 102 0.39 5.17 -25.29
N ASP A 103 -0.92 5.10 -25.07
CA ASP A 103 -1.90 6.06 -25.61
C ASP A 103 -2.75 6.74 -24.51
N LEU A 104 -2.32 6.65 -23.24
CA LEU A 104 -3.04 7.15 -22.08
C LEU A 104 -2.11 8.00 -21.19
N SER A 105 -2.62 9.11 -20.66
CA SER A 105 -2.01 9.75 -19.50
C SER A 105 -2.11 8.84 -18.26
N VAL A 106 -1.27 9.12 -17.26
CA VAL A 106 -1.33 8.43 -15.95
C VAL A 106 -2.72 8.56 -15.32
N GLU A 107 -3.34 9.74 -15.42
CA GLU A 107 -4.71 9.98 -14.95
C GLU A 107 -5.75 9.14 -15.71
N GLU A 108 -5.68 9.06 -17.04
CA GLU A 108 -6.59 8.22 -17.82
C GLU A 108 -6.41 6.74 -17.52
N ARG A 109 -5.16 6.27 -17.37
CA ARG A 109 -4.86 4.87 -17.01
C ARG A 109 -5.38 4.52 -15.63
N GLY A 110 -5.21 5.39 -14.64
CA GLY A 110 -5.70 5.19 -13.28
C GLY A 110 -7.23 5.22 -13.21
N LYS A 111 -7.88 6.18 -13.87
CA LYS A 111 -9.35 6.23 -13.94
C LYS A 111 -9.94 5.02 -14.65
N LYS A 112 -9.26 4.51 -15.67
CA LYS A 112 -9.65 3.27 -16.34
C LYS A 112 -9.56 2.08 -15.37
N GLU A 113 -8.47 1.95 -14.63
CA GLU A 113 -8.33 0.91 -13.60
C GLU A 113 -9.43 0.98 -12.55
N ILE A 114 -9.70 2.18 -12.02
CA ILE A 114 -10.77 2.41 -11.03
C ILE A 114 -12.12 1.97 -11.61
N ALA A 115 -12.43 2.31 -12.85
CA ALA A 115 -13.68 1.91 -13.48
C ALA A 115 -13.78 0.39 -13.66
N GLU A 116 -12.71 -0.27 -14.10
CA GLU A 116 -12.66 -1.73 -14.27
C GLU A 116 -12.84 -2.46 -12.93
N ASN A 117 -12.21 -2.01 -11.85
CA ASN A 117 -12.38 -2.60 -10.52
C ASN A 117 -13.77 -2.32 -9.93
N LEU A 118 -14.32 -1.11 -10.14
CA LEU A 118 -15.71 -0.83 -9.77
C LEU A 118 -16.68 -1.73 -10.51
N ASP A 119 -16.50 -1.94 -11.82
CA ASP A 119 -17.39 -2.82 -12.58
C ASP A 119 -17.37 -4.24 -11.99
N LEU A 120 -16.20 -4.78 -11.62
CA LEU A 120 -16.09 -6.09 -10.94
C LEU A 120 -16.89 -6.16 -9.64
N PHE A 121 -16.78 -5.16 -8.76
CA PHE A 121 -17.51 -5.16 -7.48
C PHE A 121 -19.00 -4.84 -7.62
N LEU A 122 -19.38 -4.11 -8.67
CA LEU A 122 -20.75 -3.68 -8.91
C LEU A 122 -21.54 -4.67 -9.78
N GLU A 123 -20.87 -5.63 -10.42
CA GLU A 123 -21.49 -6.71 -11.21
C GLU A 123 -22.30 -7.70 -10.36
N ASP A 124 -22.18 -7.65 -9.03
CA ASP A 124 -22.91 -8.52 -8.10
C ASP A 124 -24.45 -8.52 -8.33
N GLU A 125 -25.03 -9.71 -8.41
CA GLU A 125 -26.47 -9.94 -8.65
C GLU A 125 -27.34 -9.39 -7.50
N GLU A 126 -26.78 -9.19 -6.30
CA GLU A 126 -27.51 -8.70 -5.13
C GLU A 126 -27.63 -7.16 -5.02
N ALA A 127 -27.08 -6.39 -5.98
CA ALA A 127 -27.15 -4.92 -6.04
C ALA A 127 -26.66 -4.17 -4.78
N PHE A 128 -26.01 -4.86 -3.83
CA PHE A 128 -25.61 -4.31 -2.54
C PHE A 128 -24.62 -3.16 -2.68
N PHE A 129 -23.45 -3.43 -3.26
CA PHE A 129 -22.41 -2.42 -3.48
C PHE A 129 -22.87 -1.30 -4.41
N ARG A 130 -23.65 -1.63 -5.44
CA ARG A 130 -24.23 -0.65 -6.37
C ARG A 130 -25.13 0.34 -5.64
N ASN A 131 -26.04 -0.16 -4.82
CA ASN A 131 -26.94 0.69 -4.04
C ASN A 131 -26.17 1.55 -3.03
N MET A 132 -25.14 1.00 -2.37
CA MET A 132 -24.27 1.79 -1.48
C MET A 132 -23.59 2.95 -2.20
N VAL A 133 -22.94 2.67 -3.34
CA VAL A 133 -22.24 3.70 -4.13
C VAL A 133 -23.22 4.75 -4.68
N GLU A 134 -24.37 4.33 -5.21
CA GLU A 134 -25.37 5.25 -5.76
C GLU A 134 -25.98 6.15 -4.67
N THR A 135 -26.31 5.58 -3.51
CA THR A 135 -26.84 6.33 -2.36
C THR A 135 -25.82 7.36 -1.85
N PHE A 136 -24.56 6.95 -1.70
CA PHE A 136 -23.51 7.85 -1.22
C PHE A 136 -23.21 9.01 -2.17
N LYS A 137 -23.33 8.78 -3.49
CA LYS A 137 -23.16 9.82 -4.51
C LYS A 137 -24.25 10.90 -4.46
N GLU A 138 -25.34 10.70 -3.73
CA GLU A 138 -26.36 11.74 -3.56
C GLU A 138 -25.79 12.98 -2.81
N PRO A 139 -26.29 14.20 -3.09
CA PRO A 139 -25.69 15.44 -2.57
C PRO A 139 -25.90 15.69 -1.06
N SER A 140 -26.60 14.80 -0.36
CA SER A 140 -27.06 15.03 1.02
C SER A 140 -25.94 15.01 2.07
N PHE A 141 -24.79 14.40 1.75
CA PHE A 141 -23.62 14.29 2.62
C PHE A 141 -22.42 15.07 2.08
N LEU A 142 -21.72 15.79 2.96
CA LEU A 142 -20.37 16.33 2.78
C LEU A 142 -19.57 16.06 4.07
N PRO A 143 -18.33 15.54 3.97
CA PRO A 143 -17.54 15.24 5.16
C PRO A 143 -17.09 16.50 5.91
N ASP A 144 -17.32 16.51 7.22
CA ASP A 144 -16.74 17.50 8.13
C ASP A 144 -15.33 17.02 8.51
N GLY A 145 -14.30 17.61 7.91
CA GLY A 145 -12.90 17.25 8.22
C GLY A 145 -12.34 18.11 9.35
N ILE A 146 -11.50 17.52 10.20
CA ILE A 146 -10.66 18.27 11.12
C ILE A 146 -9.29 18.40 10.46
N GLU A 147 -8.82 19.63 10.25
CA GLU A 147 -7.49 19.84 9.70
C GLU A 147 -6.42 19.36 10.69
N HIS A 148 -5.65 18.33 10.28
CA HIS A 148 -4.54 17.81 11.06
C HIS A 148 -3.24 18.53 10.70
N THR A 149 -2.71 19.30 11.66
CA THR A 149 -1.46 20.07 11.46
C THR A 149 -0.20 19.26 11.74
N GLU A 150 -0.31 18.15 12.46
CA GLU A 150 0.80 17.27 12.80
C GLU A 150 1.14 16.31 11.64
N GLN A 151 2.34 15.73 11.67
CA GLN A 151 2.68 14.64 10.77
C GLN A 151 1.92 13.38 11.23
N PRO A 152 1.38 12.56 10.30
CA PRO A 152 0.63 11.36 10.66
C PRO A 152 1.53 10.31 11.33
N VAL A 153 0.91 9.38 12.04
CA VAL A 153 1.56 8.18 12.56
C VAL A 153 0.79 6.99 12.01
N PHE A 154 1.48 6.10 11.31
CA PHE A 154 0.86 4.91 10.73
C PHE A 154 0.12 4.08 11.79
N VAL A 155 -1.06 3.55 11.45
CA VAL A 155 -1.92 2.78 12.37
C VAL A 155 -1.14 1.58 12.89
N THR A 156 -0.43 0.87 12.01
CA THR A 156 0.45 -0.24 12.37
C THR A 156 1.55 0.18 13.34
N ILE A 157 2.12 1.38 13.18
CA ILE A 157 3.17 1.87 14.08
C ILE A 157 2.61 2.19 15.47
N ASN A 158 1.40 2.76 15.54
CA ASN A 158 0.70 2.91 16.81
C ASN A 158 0.42 1.54 17.45
N SER A 159 -0.10 0.57 16.69
CA SER A 159 -0.34 -0.79 17.19
C SER A 159 0.93 -1.46 17.71
N PHE A 160 2.03 -1.33 16.97
CA PHE A 160 3.35 -1.86 17.34
C PHE A 160 3.85 -1.30 18.68
N GLU A 161 3.73 0.02 18.90
CA GLU A 161 4.12 0.65 20.17
C GLU A 161 3.31 0.11 21.36
N HIS A 162 2.00 -0.09 21.18
CA HIS A 162 1.11 -0.60 22.23
C HIS A 162 1.24 -2.11 22.47
N GLY A 163 2.05 -2.79 21.65
CA GLY A 163 2.26 -4.21 21.69
C GLY A 163 1.11 -5.06 21.18
N ASN A 164 0.19 -4.44 20.47
CA ASN A 164 -0.81 -5.13 19.68
C ASN A 164 -0.07 -5.63 18.42
N ASN A 165 0.08 -6.95 18.25
CA ASN A 165 0.65 -7.60 17.07
C ASN A 165 2.19 -7.69 16.99
N ILE A 166 2.91 -7.64 18.13
CA ILE A 166 4.38 -7.88 18.13
C ILE A 166 4.75 -9.32 17.73
N THR A 167 3.83 -10.27 17.90
CA THR A 167 4.09 -11.69 17.63
C THR A 167 3.98 -12.10 16.17
N GLU A 168 3.58 -11.18 15.28
CA GLU A 168 3.17 -11.53 13.91
C GLU A 168 4.30 -11.42 12.88
N GLY A 169 5.47 -10.89 13.23
CA GLY A 169 6.59 -10.75 12.30
C GLY A 169 7.58 -9.67 12.71
N GLU A 170 8.66 -9.54 11.95
CA GLU A 170 9.66 -8.49 12.16
C GLU A 170 9.32 -7.24 11.34
N LEU A 171 9.34 -6.06 11.99
CA LEU A 171 9.10 -4.79 11.32
C LEU A 171 10.43 -4.20 10.82
N LEU A 172 10.54 -4.01 9.51
CA LEU A 172 11.70 -3.41 8.84
C LEU A 172 11.34 -2.01 8.33
N LEU A 173 12.31 -1.09 8.35
CA LEU A 173 12.26 0.17 7.61
C LEU A 173 13.25 0.06 6.44
N VAL A 174 12.72 -0.23 5.26
CA VAL A 174 13.46 -0.61 4.05
C VAL A 174 13.65 0.59 3.14
N GLN A 175 14.86 0.78 2.61
CA GLN A 175 15.17 1.79 1.59
C GLN A 175 15.00 1.17 0.20
N VAL A 176 13.79 1.27 -0.36
CA VAL A 176 13.45 0.68 -1.67
C VAL A 176 14.16 1.48 -2.77
N PRO A 177 14.95 0.83 -3.67
CA PRO A 177 15.81 1.53 -4.62
C PRO A 177 15.03 2.03 -5.85
N THR A 178 14.22 3.06 -5.64
CA THR A 178 13.46 3.78 -6.67
C THR A 178 13.47 5.29 -6.42
N ASP A 179 13.49 6.07 -7.50
CA ASP A 179 13.29 7.53 -7.46
C ASP A 179 11.81 7.91 -7.50
N ASN A 180 10.93 6.96 -7.84
CA ASN A 180 9.50 7.18 -7.98
C ASN A 180 8.73 6.38 -6.90
N PRO A 181 8.15 7.05 -5.89
CA PRO A 181 7.36 6.39 -4.85
C PRO A 181 6.18 5.56 -5.37
N ALA A 182 5.61 5.92 -6.52
CA ALA A 182 4.52 5.15 -7.12
C ALA A 182 4.96 3.77 -7.65
N ASP A 183 6.26 3.50 -7.77
CA ASP A 183 6.76 2.22 -8.26
C ASP A 183 6.83 1.15 -7.16
N ILE A 184 6.62 1.49 -5.89
CA ILE A 184 6.77 0.58 -4.74
C ILE A 184 6.06 -0.77 -4.91
N PRO A 185 4.83 -0.87 -5.44
CA PRO A 185 4.18 -2.17 -5.67
C PRO A 185 5.02 -3.15 -6.51
N ALA A 186 5.83 -2.66 -7.45
CA ALA A 186 6.71 -3.51 -8.25
C ALA A 186 7.94 -4.04 -7.48
N TYR A 187 8.33 -3.37 -6.39
CA TYR A 187 9.47 -3.75 -5.56
C TYR A 187 9.07 -4.64 -4.37
N LEU A 188 7.79 -4.60 -3.97
CA LEU A 188 7.21 -5.34 -2.87
C LEU A 188 5.94 -6.06 -3.36
N PRO A 189 6.09 -7.20 -4.06
CA PRO A 189 4.97 -7.84 -4.76
C PRO A 189 4.04 -8.56 -3.78
N PHE A 190 2.99 -7.88 -3.33
CA PHE A 190 1.89 -8.45 -2.53
C PHE A 190 0.55 -8.22 -3.25
N GLY A 191 -0.51 -8.89 -2.79
CA GLY A 191 -1.89 -8.69 -3.28
C GLY A 191 -2.32 -9.70 -4.34
N GLY A 192 -3.36 -9.43 -5.12
CA GLY A 192 -3.93 -10.41 -6.07
C GLY A 192 -4.69 -11.55 -5.40
N TRP A 193 -5.18 -11.34 -4.19
CA TRP A 193 -6.00 -12.27 -3.39
C TRP A 193 -7.07 -11.48 -2.64
N ASN A 194 -8.23 -12.08 -2.34
CA ASN A 194 -9.39 -11.46 -1.64
C ASN A 194 -9.65 -9.99 -2.03
N ASP A 195 -9.85 -9.75 -3.33
CA ASP A 195 -10.11 -8.44 -3.91
C ASP A 195 -8.99 -7.38 -3.72
N CYS A 196 -7.85 -7.75 -3.10
CA CYS A 196 -6.63 -6.97 -3.11
C CYS A 196 -6.09 -6.91 -4.55
N PRO A 197 -5.93 -5.71 -5.14
CA PRO A 197 -5.47 -5.58 -6.51
C PRO A 197 -4.11 -6.24 -6.71
N ASP A 198 -3.87 -6.80 -7.89
CA ASP A 198 -2.54 -7.31 -8.24
C ASP A 198 -1.54 -6.16 -8.46
N THR A 199 -0.27 -6.50 -8.68
CA THR A 199 0.79 -5.49 -8.85
C THR A 199 0.55 -4.56 -10.06
N GLU A 200 -0.02 -5.04 -11.16
CA GLU A 200 -0.27 -4.20 -12.35
C GLU A 200 -1.38 -3.19 -12.07
N SER A 201 -2.46 -3.62 -11.41
CA SER A 201 -3.54 -2.75 -10.93
C SER A 201 -3.03 -1.76 -9.88
N GLN A 202 -2.30 -2.22 -8.87
CA GLN A 202 -1.72 -1.36 -7.84
C GLN A 202 -0.82 -0.27 -8.44
N LEU A 203 -0.01 -0.57 -9.47
CA LEU A 203 0.79 0.44 -10.17
C LEU A 203 -0.08 1.51 -10.83
N ALA A 204 -1.21 1.14 -11.42
CA ALA A 204 -2.13 2.12 -12.00
C ALA A 204 -2.77 3.04 -10.94
N PHE A 205 -3.19 2.49 -9.80
CA PHE A 205 -3.72 3.27 -8.67
C PHE A 205 -2.65 4.19 -8.07
N THR A 206 -1.50 3.63 -7.69
CA THR A 206 -0.43 4.36 -6.99
C THR A 206 0.16 5.48 -7.83
N HIS A 207 0.34 5.30 -9.14
CA HIS A 207 0.80 6.38 -10.02
C HIS A 207 -0.23 7.51 -10.16
N TYR A 208 -1.52 7.17 -10.32
CA TYR A 208 -2.58 8.17 -10.38
C TYR A 208 -2.69 8.95 -9.05
N TRP A 209 -2.70 8.27 -7.92
CA TRP A 209 -2.79 8.90 -6.60
C TRP A 209 -1.52 9.65 -6.22
N TYR A 210 -0.34 9.19 -6.61
CA TYR A 210 0.89 9.94 -6.42
C TYR A 210 0.89 11.23 -7.24
N GLN A 211 0.44 11.19 -8.50
CA GLN A 211 0.30 12.39 -9.33
C GLN A 211 -0.70 13.38 -8.72
N LYS A 212 -1.87 12.90 -8.30
CA LYS A 212 -2.96 13.77 -7.82
C LYS A 212 -2.73 14.26 -6.38
N TYR A 213 -2.45 13.35 -5.46
CA TYR A 213 -2.43 13.60 -4.02
C TYR A 213 -1.03 13.46 -3.39
N GLY A 214 -0.04 12.98 -4.14
CA GLY A 214 1.27 12.66 -3.57
C GLY A 214 1.18 11.54 -2.55
N ALA A 215 0.27 10.59 -2.79
CA ALA A 215 0.12 9.40 -1.98
C ALA A 215 1.29 8.45 -2.25
N ILE A 216 2.00 8.08 -1.19
CA ILE A 216 3.20 7.25 -1.20
C ILE A 216 2.90 6.01 -0.35
N PRO A 217 2.95 4.79 -0.91
CA PRO A 217 2.96 3.57 -0.11
C PRO A 217 4.07 3.65 0.94
N GLY A 218 3.71 3.65 2.22
CA GLY A 218 4.63 3.94 3.31
C GLY A 218 4.83 2.78 4.26
N LEU A 219 3.88 1.85 4.31
CA LEU A 219 3.92 0.67 5.17
C LEU A 219 3.12 -0.48 4.56
N LEU A 220 3.72 -1.67 4.51
CA LEU A 220 3.09 -2.95 4.24
C LEU A 220 3.12 -3.78 5.53
N ASP A 221 1.96 -4.05 6.13
CA ASP A 221 1.83 -4.89 7.33
C ASP A 221 1.43 -6.29 6.92
N GLY A 222 2.38 -7.23 6.91
CA GLY A 222 2.11 -8.59 6.48
C GLY A 222 1.59 -8.65 5.05
N HIS A 223 0.54 -9.45 4.82
CA HIS A 223 0.06 -9.77 3.47
C HIS A 223 -1.20 -8.97 3.09
N ASP A 224 -1.81 -8.26 4.05
CA ASP A 224 -3.21 -7.83 4.01
C ASP A 224 -3.43 -6.36 4.36
N THR A 225 -2.38 -5.60 4.67
CA THR A 225 -2.53 -4.19 5.08
C THR A 225 -1.54 -3.29 4.35
N LEU A 226 -2.04 -2.21 3.77
CA LEU A 226 -1.21 -1.18 3.12
C LEU A 226 -1.59 0.21 3.64
N GLU A 227 -0.59 0.98 4.09
CA GLU A 227 -0.77 2.37 4.49
C GLU A 227 -0.01 3.34 3.59
N PHE A 228 -0.59 4.52 3.40
CA PHE A 228 -0.02 5.57 2.57
C PHE A 228 0.27 6.81 3.38
N TYR A 229 1.40 7.46 3.08
CA TYR A 229 1.65 8.86 3.42
C TYR A 229 1.16 9.76 2.28
N VAL A 230 0.41 10.82 2.58
CA VAL A 230 -0.21 11.70 1.58
C VAL A 230 0.36 13.11 1.71
N GLU A 231 1.14 13.54 0.72
CA GLU A 231 1.78 14.86 0.72
C GLU A 231 0.79 16.01 0.50
N ARG A 232 -0.28 15.78 -0.27
CA ARG A 232 -1.30 16.78 -0.63
C ARG A 232 -2.69 16.25 -0.25
N PRO A 233 -3.07 16.35 1.04
CA PRO A 233 -4.39 15.94 1.52
C PRO A 233 -5.53 16.60 0.74
N VAL A 234 -6.63 15.88 0.58
CA VAL A 234 -7.83 16.39 -0.07
C VAL A 234 -8.55 17.37 0.85
N THR A 235 -8.76 18.59 0.38
CA THR A 235 -9.44 19.67 1.13
C THR A 235 -10.80 20.06 0.56
N ASP A 236 -11.18 19.55 -0.61
CA ASP A 236 -12.54 19.71 -1.15
C ASP A 236 -13.39 18.52 -0.68
N PRO A 237 -14.46 18.73 0.09
CA PRO A 237 -15.37 17.67 0.52
C PRO A 237 -15.93 16.83 -0.63
N ASN A 238 -16.17 17.43 -1.81
CA ASN A 238 -16.68 16.67 -2.97
C ASN A 238 -15.60 15.77 -3.57
N GLU A 239 -14.37 16.24 -3.62
CA GLU A 239 -13.23 15.43 -4.03
C GLU A 239 -12.98 14.29 -3.04
N ALA A 240 -13.14 14.54 -1.73
CA ALA A 240 -13.02 13.49 -0.70
C ALA A 240 -14.08 12.38 -0.90
N LYS A 241 -15.32 12.74 -1.26
CA LYS A 241 -16.35 11.76 -1.63
C LYS A 241 -15.96 10.96 -2.88
N GLN A 242 -15.44 11.63 -3.92
CA GLN A 242 -14.99 10.93 -5.13
C GLN A 242 -13.85 9.96 -4.80
N LEU A 243 -12.86 10.41 -4.03
CA LEU A 243 -11.74 9.59 -3.58
C LEU A 243 -12.20 8.42 -2.70
N ALA A 244 -13.25 8.55 -1.88
CA ALA A 244 -13.81 7.42 -1.15
C ALA A 244 -14.33 6.30 -2.08
N VAL A 245 -14.91 6.68 -3.23
CA VAL A 245 -15.32 5.70 -4.26
C VAL A 245 -14.11 5.12 -4.98
N GLU A 246 -13.07 5.91 -5.25
CA GLU A 246 -11.80 5.40 -5.79
C GLU A 246 -11.12 4.42 -4.82
N GLN A 247 -11.13 4.72 -3.51
CA GLN A 247 -10.57 3.85 -2.47
C GLN A 247 -11.37 2.56 -2.29
N PHE A 248 -12.70 2.60 -2.47
CA PHE A 248 -13.52 1.39 -2.56
C PHE A 248 -13.14 0.51 -3.76
N ALA A 249 -12.85 1.13 -4.92
CA ALA A 249 -12.37 0.40 -6.09
C ALA A 249 -11.00 -0.27 -5.88
N PHE A 250 -10.22 0.23 -4.93
CA PHE A 250 -8.93 -0.34 -4.56
C PHE A 250 -9.03 -1.37 -3.43
N CYS A 251 -9.97 -1.16 -2.51
CA CYS A 251 -10.21 -1.98 -1.34
C CYS A 251 -11.70 -1.95 -1.02
N SER A 252 -12.40 -3.00 -1.46
CA SER A 252 -13.85 -3.16 -1.25
C SER A 252 -14.22 -3.19 0.23
N ASP A 253 -13.30 -3.66 1.08
CA ASP A 253 -13.43 -3.73 2.53
C ASP A 253 -13.32 -2.39 3.25
N ALA A 254 -12.78 -1.36 2.61
CA ALA A 254 -12.61 -0.05 3.25
C ALA A 254 -13.94 0.51 3.79
N PRO A 255 -15.02 0.68 2.98
CA PRO A 255 -16.29 1.17 3.50
C PRO A 255 -17.16 0.10 4.20
N THR A 256 -16.84 -1.19 4.16
CA THR A 256 -17.70 -2.26 4.72
C THR A 256 -17.18 -2.87 6.02
N GLN A 257 -15.86 -2.95 6.18
CA GLN A 257 -15.21 -3.61 7.33
C GLN A 257 -14.27 -2.67 8.10
N VAL A 258 -13.61 -1.73 7.41
CA VAL A 258 -12.63 -0.84 8.05
C VAL A 258 -13.28 0.43 8.62
N PHE A 259 -14.14 1.10 7.84
CA PHE A 259 -14.75 2.38 8.18
C PHE A 259 -16.27 2.32 8.41
N ASP A 260 -16.88 1.14 8.27
CA ASP A 260 -18.33 0.89 8.41
C ASP A 260 -19.27 1.62 7.41
N SER A 261 -18.82 2.63 6.69
CA SER A 261 -19.57 3.31 5.62
C SER A 261 -18.70 4.17 4.69
N PHE A 262 -19.26 4.55 3.54
CA PHE A 262 -18.64 5.56 2.65
C PHE A 262 -18.54 6.94 3.31
N GLU A 263 -19.51 7.32 4.13
CA GLU A 263 -19.51 8.60 4.85
C GLU A 263 -18.36 8.70 5.85
N THR A 264 -18.15 7.64 6.64
CA THR A 264 -17.00 7.57 7.55
C THR A 264 -15.69 7.53 6.79
N LEU A 265 -15.59 6.75 5.71
CA LEU A 265 -14.40 6.70 4.85
C LEU A 265 -14.07 8.09 4.27
N ALA A 266 -15.06 8.78 3.69
CA ALA A 266 -14.86 10.12 3.15
C ALA A 266 -14.48 11.16 4.22
N THR A 267 -15.01 11.00 5.44
CA THR A 267 -14.62 11.82 6.59
C THR A 267 -13.17 11.55 7.00
N ALA A 268 -12.76 10.29 7.02
CA ALA A 268 -11.38 9.89 7.32
C ALA A 268 -10.37 10.32 6.24
N ILE A 269 -10.81 10.42 4.98
CA ILE A 269 -9.98 10.91 3.87
C ILE A 269 -9.79 12.43 3.93
N HIS A 270 -10.85 13.18 4.27
CA HIS A 270 -10.87 14.63 4.18
C HIS A 270 -9.85 15.26 5.16
N HIS A 271 -8.92 16.05 4.62
CA HIS A 271 -7.74 16.61 5.31
C HIS A 271 -6.72 15.61 5.88
N SER A 272 -6.85 14.31 5.60
CA SER A 272 -5.91 13.31 6.12
C SER A 272 -4.63 13.22 5.30
N LYS A 273 -3.50 13.10 6.02
CA LYS A 273 -2.17 12.81 5.47
C LYS A 273 -1.85 11.32 5.44
N GLN A 274 -2.83 10.47 5.75
CA GLN A 274 -2.66 9.04 5.88
C GLN A 274 -3.88 8.31 5.35
N TRP A 275 -3.63 7.26 4.57
CA TRP A 275 -4.67 6.29 4.20
C TRP A 275 -4.29 4.92 4.72
N TYR A 276 -5.29 4.11 5.05
CA TYR A 276 -5.16 2.77 5.61
C TYR A 276 -6.10 1.85 4.83
N PHE A 277 -5.56 0.74 4.36
CA PHE A 277 -6.29 -0.30 3.64
C PHE A 277 -6.01 -1.65 4.30
N TRP A 278 -7.05 -2.47 4.44
CA TRP A 278 -6.97 -3.83 4.93
C TRP A 278 -7.91 -4.72 4.11
N TRP A 279 -7.50 -5.95 3.83
CA TRP A 279 -8.28 -6.96 3.11
C TRP A 279 -8.44 -8.21 3.99
N ASP A 280 -9.65 -8.77 4.09
CA ASP A 280 -9.92 -10.04 4.83
C ASP A 280 -9.35 -11.26 4.13
#